data_AF-A0A9P5U3A1-F1
#
_entry.id   AF-A0A9P5U3A1-F1
#
_cell.length_a   1.000
_cell.length_b   1.000
_cell.length_c   1.000
_cell.angle_alpha   90.00
_cell.angle_beta   90.00
_cell.angle_gamma   90.00
#
_symmetry.space_group_name_H-M   'P 1'
#
loop_
_entity.id
_entity.type
_entity.pdbx_description
1 polymer ?
#
loop_
_entity_poly.entity_id
_entity_poly.type
_entity_poly.pdbx_seq_one_letter_code
_entity_poly.pdbx_strand_id
1 'polypeptide(L)'
;MTSPGERQHYAFVLIDTLFKYLLRSYTIGLLYDIACSTHRSCWGFLDKFLDLIAFAISIFHAYNHGWGCQCIYHPRKCKWFGLSDGEGCERFWHSISKLIAYLRVCGVSLHVI
;
A
#
# COMPACT_ATOMS: atom_id res chain seq x y z
N MET A 1 13.66 -8.31 18.18
CA MET A 1 12.21 -8.19 17.88
C MET A 1 11.92 -8.63 16.44
N THR A 2 11.85 -9.93 16.20
CA THR A 2 11.54 -10.52 14.88
C THR A 2 10.16 -11.18 14.95
N SER A 3 9.08 -10.39 14.82
CA SER A 3 7.80 -10.99 14.49
C SER A 3 7.72 -11.09 12.96
N PRO A 4 7.42 -12.27 12.39
CA PRO A 4 7.11 -12.38 10.98
C PRO A 4 5.86 -11.54 10.65
N GLY A 5 5.81 -10.95 9.45
CA GLY A 5 4.63 -10.27 8.92
C GLY A 5 4.88 -8.87 8.37
N GLU A 6 3.94 -8.41 7.54
CA GLU A 6 3.92 -7.05 6.98
C GLU A 6 3.50 -6.07 8.07
N ARG A 7 4.51 -5.51 8.75
CA ARG A 7 4.28 -4.53 9.81
C ARG A 7 3.96 -3.16 9.21
N GLN A 8 3.04 -2.46 9.86
CA GLN A 8 2.59 -1.14 9.40
C GLN A 8 3.70 -0.10 9.26
N HIS A 9 4.75 -0.17 10.08
CA HIS A 9 5.86 0.79 10.00
C HIS A 9 6.62 0.71 8.66
N TYR A 10 6.59 -0.41 7.95
CA TYR A 10 7.18 -0.48 6.62
C TYR A 10 6.47 0.46 5.64
N ALA A 11 5.13 0.48 5.66
CA ALA A 11 4.34 1.41 4.86
C ALA A 11 4.65 2.87 5.23
N PHE A 12 4.74 3.19 6.52
CA PHE A 12 5.07 4.55 6.97
C PHE A 12 6.46 5.00 6.53
N VAL A 13 7.48 4.14 6.65
CA VAL A 13 8.84 4.44 6.20
C VAL A 13 8.89 4.65 4.69
N LEU A 14 8.15 3.86 3.91
CA LEU A 14 8.07 4.03 2.47
C LEU A 14 7.43 5.37 2.09
N ILE A 15 6.33 5.75 2.75
CA ILE A 15 5.67 7.04 2.52
C ILE A 15 6.61 8.20 2.90
N ASP A 16 7.22 8.16 4.08
CA ASP A 16 8.17 9.19 4.53
C ASP A 16 9.37 9.30 3.56
N THR A 17 9.89 8.16 3.10
CA THR A 17 10.98 8.13 2.13
C THR A 17 10.56 8.72 0.79
N LEU A 18 9.35 8.40 0.30
CA LEU A 18 8.81 8.97 -0.92
C LEU A 18 8.73 10.50 -0.83
N PHE A 19 8.22 11.04 0.28
CA PHE A 19 8.12 12.49 0.48
C PHE A 19 9.47 13.20 0.63
N LYS A 20 10.56 12.50 1.02
CA LYS A 20 11.91 13.08 1.02
C LYS A 20 12.42 13.41 -0.38
N TYR A 21 11.93 12.72 -1.41
CA TYR A 21 12.38 12.89 -2.79
C TYR A 21 11.36 13.61 -3.69
N LEU A 22 10.19 14.00 -3.16
CA LEU A 22 9.17 14.74 -3.89
C LEU A 22 9.12 16.20 -3.45
N LEU A 23 8.67 17.08 -4.38
CA LEU A 23 8.42 18.47 -4.03
C LEU A 23 7.20 18.55 -3.09
N ARG A 24 7.25 19.46 -2.11
CA ARG A 24 6.17 19.70 -1.14
C ARG A 24 4.85 20.22 -1.74
N SER A 25 4.82 20.51 -3.04
CA SER A 25 3.63 20.96 -3.76
C SER A 25 2.79 19.81 -4.34
N TYR A 26 3.28 18.57 -4.34
CA TYR A 26 2.54 17.43 -4.88
C TYR A 26 1.56 16.85 -3.87
N THR A 27 0.33 16.58 -4.33
CA THR A 27 -0.63 15.71 -3.64
C THR A 27 -0.45 14.28 -4.14
N ILE A 28 -0.38 13.31 -3.22
CA ILE A 28 -0.18 11.89 -3.53
C ILE A 28 -1.45 11.11 -3.19
N GLY A 29 -1.94 10.32 -4.14
CA GLY A 29 -2.97 9.32 -3.88
C GLY A 29 -2.34 8.00 -3.42
N LEU A 30 -2.65 7.57 -2.20
CA LEU A 30 -2.26 6.27 -1.66
C LEU A 30 -3.41 5.27 -1.79
N LEU A 31 -3.27 4.31 -2.70
CA LEU A 31 -4.11 3.12 -2.78
C LEU A 31 -3.48 1.99 -1.98
N TYR A 32 -4.17 1.53 -0.94
CA TYR A 32 -3.67 0.46 -0.09
C TYR A 32 -4.83 -0.33 0.53
N ASP A 33 -4.72 -1.65 0.57
CA ASP A 33 -5.79 -2.55 1.02
C ASP A 33 -6.34 -2.18 2.40
N ILE A 34 -5.45 -1.76 3.31
CA ILE A 34 -5.82 -1.35 4.66
C ILE A 34 -5.66 0.17 4.88
N ALA A 35 -5.80 0.97 3.83
CA ALA A 35 -5.64 2.44 3.90
C ALA A 35 -6.50 3.09 5.00
N CYS A 36 -7.70 2.56 5.28
CA CYS A 36 -8.54 3.08 6.37
C CYS A 36 -7.91 2.89 7.76
N SER A 37 -7.22 1.78 7.98
CA SER A 37 -6.48 1.52 9.21
C SER A 37 -5.23 2.40 9.26
N THR A 38 -4.51 2.48 8.12
CA THR A 38 -3.32 3.31 7.96
C THR A 38 -3.58 4.78 8.24
N HIS A 39 -4.63 5.33 7.68
CA HIS A 39 -5.04 6.72 7.90
C HIS A 39 -5.42 7.00 9.36
N ARG A 40 -5.97 6.01 10.07
CA ARG A 40 -6.35 6.18 11.48
C ARG A 40 -5.15 6.15 12.43
N SER A 41 -4.07 5.46 12.09
CA SER A 41 -2.91 5.29 12.97
C SER A 41 -1.63 5.98 12.47
N CYS A 42 -1.69 6.80 11.42
CA CYS A 42 -0.54 7.55 10.91
C CYS A 42 -0.21 8.83 11.70
N TRP A 43 -1.08 9.25 12.62
CA TRP A 43 -0.85 10.40 13.50
C TRP A 43 0.43 10.23 14.32
N GLY A 44 1.24 11.28 14.40
CA GLY A 44 2.57 11.26 15.04
C GLY A 44 3.70 10.73 14.15
N PHE A 45 3.38 10.11 13.00
CA PHE A 45 4.39 9.61 12.06
C PHE A 45 4.43 10.42 10.76
N LEU A 46 3.27 10.71 10.18
CA LEU A 46 3.14 11.35 8.87
C LEU A 46 2.53 12.75 8.92
N ASP A 47 2.41 13.36 10.11
CA ASP A 47 1.71 14.63 10.34
C ASP A 47 2.09 15.75 9.36
N LYS A 48 3.37 15.81 8.97
CA LYS A 48 3.90 16.82 8.03
C LYS A 48 3.34 16.68 6.61
N PHE A 49 2.78 15.53 6.28
CA PHE A 49 2.38 15.15 4.93
C PHE A 49 0.90 14.75 4.84
N LEU A 50 0.16 14.67 5.95
CA LEU A 50 -1.23 14.18 5.95
C LEU A 50 -2.13 14.97 4.99
N ASP A 51 -1.99 16.29 4.96
CA ASP A 51 -2.76 17.16 4.06
C ASP A 51 -2.41 16.97 2.57
N LEU A 52 -1.25 16.35 2.29
CA LEU A 52 -0.77 16.04 0.95
C LEU A 52 -1.11 14.61 0.52
N ILE A 53 -1.71 13.79 1.39
CA ILE A 53 -2.02 12.39 1.09
C ILE A 53 -3.53 12.21 1.01
N ALA A 54 -4.01 11.76 -0.16
CA ALA A 54 -5.34 11.20 -0.28
C ALA A 54 -5.27 9.69 -0.04
N PHE A 55 -6.11 9.17 0.85
CA PHE A 55 -6.17 7.73 1.14
C PHE A 55 -7.37 7.09 0.44
N ALA A 56 -7.15 5.97 -0.24
CA ALA A 56 -8.21 5.11 -0.76
C ALA A 56 -7.82 3.64 -0.63
N ILE A 57 -8.84 2.77 -0.62
CA ILE A 57 -8.69 1.32 -0.66
C ILE A 57 -8.84 0.88 -2.12
N SER A 58 -8.10 -0.15 -2.53
CA SER A 58 -8.30 -0.85 -3.80
C SER A 58 -9.76 -1.27 -3.98
N ILE A 59 -10.29 -1.21 -5.22
CA ILE A 59 -11.74 -1.20 -5.47
C ILE A 59 -12.42 -2.47 -4.96
N PHE A 60 -11.79 -3.64 -5.08
CA PHE A 60 -12.36 -4.89 -4.60
C PHE A 60 -12.23 -5.01 -3.09
N HIS A 61 -11.07 -4.60 -2.54
CA HIS A 61 -10.83 -4.65 -1.10
C HIS A 61 -11.77 -3.72 -0.33
N ALA A 62 -12.19 -2.59 -0.91
CA ALA A 62 -13.13 -1.68 -0.27
C ALA A 62 -14.43 -2.39 0.15
N TYR A 63 -14.95 -3.30 -0.69
CA TYR A 63 -16.16 -4.07 -0.39
C TYR A 63 -15.98 -5.12 0.72
N ASN A 64 -14.75 -5.58 0.95
CA ASN A 64 -14.43 -6.47 2.05
C ASN A 64 -14.35 -5.74 3.41
N HIS A 65 -14.40 -4.40 3.41
CA HIS A 65 -14.44 -3.59 4.62
C HIS A 65 -15.88 -3.20 4.99
N GLY A 66 -16.08 -2.75 6.23
CA GLY A 66 -17.37 -2.27 6.70
C GLY A 66 -17.90 -1.06 5.91
N TRP A 67 -19.21 -0.83 5.98
CA TRP A 67 -19.94 0.23 5.24
C TRP A 67 -19.23 1.60 5.25
N GLY A 68 -18.67 2.00 6.39
CA GLY A 68 -18.00 3.30 6.52
C GLY A 68 -16.78 3.42 5.64
N CYS A 69 -16.02 2.33 5.50
CA CYS A 69 -14.85 2.31 4.62
C CYS A 69 -15.25 2.38 3.15
N GLN A 70 -16.32 1.68 2.77
CA GLN A 70 -16.89 1.76 1.41
C GLN A 70 -17.43 3.15 1.05
N CYS A 71 -17.81 3.95 2.04
CA CYS A 71 -18.28 5.31 1.79
C CYS A 71 -17.15 6.32 1.73
N ILE A 72 -16.15 6.19 2.60
CA ILE A 72 -15.09 7.19 2.78
C ILE A 72 -13.88 6.91 1.88
N TYR A 73 -13.48 5.64 1.74
CA TYR A 73 -12.21 5.25 1.12
C TYR A 73 -12.37 4.54 -0.23
N HIS A 74 -13.59 4.39 -0.74
CA HIS A 74 -13.79 3.78 -2.05
C HIS A 74 -13.22 4.69 -3.14
N PRO A 75 -12.38 4.18 -4.07
CA PRO A 75 -11.55 5.02 -4.93
C PRO A 75 -12.38 5.85 -5.91
N ARG A 76 -13.59 5.39 -6.27
CA ARG A 76 -14.56 6.16 -7.07
C ARG A 76 -15.20 7.34 -6.33
N LYS A 77 -15.07 7.41 -5.00
CA LYS A 77 -15.60 8.49 -4.15
C LYS A 77 -14.49 9.44 -3.68
N CYS A 78 -13.23 9.05 -3.84
CA CYS A 78 -12.07 9.83 -3.46
C CYS A 78 -11.54 10.61 -4.68
N LYS A 79 -11.13 11.86 -4.46
CA LYS A 79 -10.45 12.65 -5.49
C LYS A 79 -9.07 12.06 -5.77
N TRP A 80 -8.50 12.40 -6.93
CA TRP A 80 -7.10 12.11 -7.31
C TRP A 80 -6.77 10.67 -7.71
N PHE A 81 -7.72 9.74 -7.63
CA PHE A 81 -7.52 8.34 -8.07
C PHE A 81 -7.98 8.05 -9.50
N GLY A 82 -8.69 8.99 -10.13
CA GLY A 82 -9.14 8.88 -11.52
C GLY A 82 -9.89 7.57 -11.79
N LEU A 83 -9.45 6.83 -12.81
CA LEU A 83 -10.02 5.55 -13.14
C LEU A 83 -9.35 4.32 -12.48
N SER A 84 -8.30 4.52 -11.69
CA SER A 84 -7.54 3.45 -11.06
C SER A 84 -8.41 2.60 -10.12
N ASP A 85 -8.22 1.29 -10.18
CA ASP A 85 -8.83 0.32 -9.26
C ASP A 85 -7.89 -0.14 -8.15
N GLY A 86 -6.58 0.16 -8.26
CA GLY A 86 -5.59 -0.26 -7.27
C GLY A 86 -5.21 -1.74 -7.32
N GLU A 87 -5.59 -2.47 -8.38
CA GLU A 87 -5.38 -3.92 -8.53
C GLU A 87 -4.19 -4.27 -9.46
N GLY A 88 -3.38 -3.27 -9.81
CA GLY A 88 -2.32 -3.41 -10.81
C GLY A 88 -1.22 -4.37 -10.35
N CYS A 89 -0.84 -4.30 -9.07
CA CYS A 89 0.19 -5.15 -8.48
C CYS A 89 -0.24 -6.62 -8.47
N GLU A 90 -1.49 -6.88 -8.11
CA GLU A 90 -2.12 -8.20 -8.03
C GLU A 90 -2.22 -8.82 -9.41
N ARG A 91 -2.67 -8.04 -10.41
CA ARG A 91 -2.73 -8.48 -11.82
C ARG A 91 -1.35 -8.79 -12.37
N PHE A 92 -0.39 -7.91 -12.10
CA PHE A 92 0.99 -8.14 -12.54
C PHE A 92 1.55 -9.40 -11.89
N TRP A 93 1.39 -9.54 -10.57
CA TRP A 93 1.82 -10.71 -9.81
C TRP A 93 1.17 -12.00 -10.34
N HIS A 94 -0.12 -11.96 -10.63
CA HIS A 94 -0.83 -13.07 -11.28
C HIS A 94 -0.23 -13.41 -12.65
N SER A 95 0.08 -12.39 -13.48
CA SER A 95 0.65 -12.60 -14.82
C SER A 95 2.02 -13.28 -14.79
N ILE A 96 2.84 -12.99 -13.76
CA ILE A 96 4.17 -13.59 -13.57
C ILE A 96 4.17 -14.78 -12.63
N SER A 97 2.99 -15.25 -12.17
CA SER A 97 2.88 -16.29 -11.14
C SER A 97 3.62 -17.59 -11.48
N LYS A 98 3.69 -17.93 -12.78
CA LYS A 98 4.44 -19.08 -13.29
C LYS A 98 5.95 -18.99 -13.03
N LEU A 99 6.50 -17.79 -12.91
CA LEU A 99 7.92 -17.56 -12.62
C LEU A 99 8.25 -17.68 -11.12
N ILE A 100 7.26 -17.47 -10.24
CA ILE A 100 7.45 -17.46 -8.79
C ILE A 100 8.01 -18.79 -8.28
N ALA A 101 7.49 -19.92 -8.79
CA ALA A 101 7.92 -21.25 -8.37
C ALA A 101 9.42 -21.47 -8.61
N TYR A 102 9.94 -21.04 -9.76
CA TYR A 102 11.36 -21.15 -10.10
C TYR A 102 12.25 -20.25 -9.25
N LEU A 103 11.78 -19.05 -8.92
CA LEU A 103 12.54 -18.08 -8.11
C LEU A 103 12.60 -18.44 -6.62
N ARG A 104 11.67 -19.27 -6.12
CA ARG A 104 11.68 -19.75 -4.72
C ARG A 104 12.83 -20.72 -4.42
N VAL A 105 13.36 -21.41 -5.44
CA VAL A 105 14.47 -22.37 -5.27
C VAL A 105 15.83 -21.67 -5.18
N CYS A 106 15.96 -20.43 -5.66
CA CYS A 106 17.20 -19.66 -5.58
C CYS A 106 17.59 -19.22 -4.15
N GLY A 107 16.78 -19.55 -3.14
CA GLY A 107 17.05 -19.28 -1.73
C GLY A 107 17.61 -20.46 -0.93
N VAL A 108 17.95 -21.60 -1.57
CA VAL A 108 18.65 -22.68 -0.86
C VAL A 108 20.09 -22.23 -0.63
N SER A 109 20.39 -21.85 0.61
CA SER A 109 21.75 -21.66 1.10
C SER A 109 22.58 -22.89 0.71
N LEU A 110 23.58 -22.71 -0.14
CA LEU A 110 24.67 -23.67 -0.25
C LEU A 110 25.31 -23.75 1.14
N HIS A 111 24.99 -24.81 1.89
CA HIS A 111 25.89 -25.25 2.94
C HIS A 111 27.16 -25.72 2.24
N VAL A 112 28.14 -24.81 2.20
CA VAL A 112 29.52 -25.14 1.90
C VAL A 112 29.95 -26.12 2.99
N ILE A 113 30.11 -27.38 2.59
CA ILE A 113 30.76 -28.44 3.37
C ILE A 113 32.27 -28.17 3.35
#